data_AF-A0A8S3XPV5-F1
#
_entry.id   AF-A0A8S3XPV5-F1
#
_cell.length_a   1.000
_cell.length_b   1.000
_cell.length_c   1.000
_cell.angle_alpha   90.00
_cell.angle_beta   90.00
_cell.angle_gamma   90.00
#
_symmetry.space_group_name_H-M   'P 1'
#
loop_
_entity.id
_entity.type
_entity.pdbx_description
1 polymer ?
#
loop_
_entity_poly.entity_id
_entity_poly.type
_entity_poly.pdbx_seq_one_letter_code
_entity_poly.pdbx_strand_id
1 'polypeptide(L)'
;MYNKYSGKPKMTLYDYRLAVINELLPEKNTAVSVPTGPSRAKTSREVPHKISKITERNSKGNIKRKMCRMCSKSQKIRRDSMWHCETCIDKPGLCFECFDEFHLSI
;
A
#
# COMPACT_ATOMS: atom_id res chain seq x y z
N MET A 1 3.28 34.05 29.72
CA MET A 1 1.84 34.31 29.86
C MET A 1 1.27 33.39 30.92
N TYR A 2 0.69 33.96 31.99
CA TYR A 2 0.13 33.25 33.14
C TYR A 2 -1.30 32.80 32.82
N ASN A 3 -1.57 31.50 32.84
CA ASN A 3 -2.89 30.95 32.50
C ASN A 3 -3.78 30.94 33.75
N LYS A 4 -4.41 32.09 34.06
CA LYS A 4 -5.17 32.36 35.29
C LYS A 4 -6.66 31.97 35.25
N TYR A 5 -7.21 31.59 34.10
CA TYR A 5 -8.67 31.47 33.91
C TYR A 5 -9.12 30.28 33.07
N SER A 6 -8.62 29.08 33.37
CA SER A 6 -9.27 27.86 32.92
C SER A 6 -9.71 27.11 34.17
N GLY A 7 -11.00 27.21 34.54
CA GLY A 7 -11.62 26.36 35.57
C GLY A 7 -11.67 24.88 35.18
N LYS A 8 -11.01 24.49 34.10
CA LYS A 8 -10.82 23.10 33.66
C LYS A 8 -9.41 22.64 34.02
N PRO A 9 -9.24 21.38 34.45
CA PRO A 9 -7.92 20.82 34.68
C PRO A 9 -7.08 20.93 33.42
N LYS A 10 -5.78 21.22 33.59
CA LYS A 10 -4.83 21.28 32.46
C LYS A 10 -4.73 19.87 31.86
N MET A 11 -5.21 19.70 30.63
CA MET A 11 -4.97 18.48 29.86
C MET A 11 -3.50 18.41 29.46
N THR A 12 -2.92 17.20 29.46
CA THR A 12 -1.58 17.02 28.92
C THR A 12 -1.61 17.13 27.39
N LEU A 13 -0.46 17.41 26.77
CA LEU A 13 -0.34 17.38 25.31
C LEU A 13 -0.68 15.99 24.73
N TYR A 14 -0.44 14.93 25.50
CA TYR A 14 -0.76 13.56 25.13
C TYR A 14 -2.28 13.35 25.04
N ASP A 15 -3.01 13.76 26.08
CA ASP A 15 -4.47 13.63 26.13
C ASP A 15 -5.16 14.45 25.05
N TYR A 16 -4.64 15.66 24.78
CA TYR A 16 -5.11 16.50 23.69
C TYR A 16 -4.97 15.80 22.33
N ARG A 17 -3.81 15.18 22.06
CA ARG A 17 -3.58 14.44 20.81
C ARG A 17 -4.54 13.25 20.67
N LEU A 18 -4.76 12.50 21.75
CA LEU A 18 -5.73 11.40 21.74
C LEU A 18 -7.16 11.87 21.48
N ALA A 19 -7.56 12.99 22.09
CA ALA A 19 -8.89 13.57 21.86
C ALA A 19 -9.10 13.93 20.38
N VAL A 20 -8.12 14.60 19.76
CA VAL A 20 -8.17 14.94 18.32
C VAL A 20 -8.24 13.69 17.45
N ILE A 21 -7.44 12.65 17.74
CA ILE A 21 -7.48 11.40 16.98
C ILE A 21 -8.87 10.76 17.07
N ASN A 22 -9.45 10.71 18.27
CA ASN A 22 -10.75 10.09 18.49
C ASN A 22 -11.90 10.89 17.84
N GLU A 23 -11.79 12.21 17.77
CA GLU A 23 -12.80 13.08 17.13
C GLU A 23 -12.74 13.00 15.59
N LEU A 24 -11.55 12.83 15.02
CA LEU A 24 -11.36 12.72 13.57
C LEU A 24 -11.66 11.32 13.02
N LEU A 25 -11.60 10.28 13.86
CA LEU A 25 -11.90 8.92 13.45
C LEU A 25 -13.41 8.67 13.51
N PRO A 26 -14.00 8.05 12.47
CA PRO A 26 -15.41 7.70 12.50
C PRO A 26 -15.72 6.75 13.66
N GLU A 27 -16.87 6.95 14.31
CA GLU A 27 -17.27 6.15 15.47
C GLU A 27 -17.28 4.66 15.13
N LYS A 28 -16.53 3.89 15.92
CA LYS A 28 -16.28 2.45 15.70
C LYS A 28 -17.55 1.57 15.78
N ASN A 29 -18.68 2.15 16.16
CA ASN A 29 -19.92 1.44 16.48
C ASN A 29 -21.13 1.95 15.68
N THR A 30 -20.94 2.24 14.40
CA THR A 30 -22.04 2.13 13.48
C THR A 30 -21.75 0.97 12.54
N ALA A 31 -22.50 -0.11 12.70
CA ALA A 31 -22.71 -1.09 11.64
C ALA A 31 -23.47 -0.41 10.49
N VAL A 32 -22.81 0.56 9.85
CA VAL A 32 -23.28 1.17 8.61
C VAL A 32 -22.72 0.28 7.52
N SER A 33 -23.64 -0.42 6.86
CA SER A 33 -23.46 -0.94 5.52
C SER A 33 -22.89 0.19 4.65
N VAL A 34 -21.57 0.22 4.52
CA VAL A 34 -20.87 1.12 3.62
C VAL A 34 -21.48 0.89 2.23
N PRO A 35 -22.09 1.90 1.58
CA PRO A 35 -22.41 1.76 0.18
C PRO A 35 -21.07 1.55 -0.52
N THR A 36 -20.99 0.37 -1.11
CA THR A 36 -20.00 -0.16 -2.03
C THR A 36 -19.62 0.89 -3.10
N GLY A 37 -18.89 1.95 -2.74
CA GLY A 37 -18.00 2.63 -3.69
C GLY A 37 -17.10 1.53 -4.24
N PRO A 38 -16.97 1.43 -5.58
CA PRO A 38 -16.84 0.15 -6.29
C PRO A 38 -15.96 -0.77 -5.49
N SER A 39 -16.61 -1.65 -4.71
CA SER A 39 -15.85 -2.67 -4.02
C SER A 39 -15.22 -3.39 -5.18
N ARG A 40 -13.89 -3.43 -5.17
CA ARG A 40 -13.19 -4.51 -5.83
C ARG A 40 -13.70 -5.74 -5.12
N ALA A 41 -14.86 -6.21 -5.58
CA ALA A 41 -15.45 -7.48 -5.24
C ALA A 41 -14.38 -8.44 -5.72
N LYS A 42 -13.49 -8.80 -4.79
CA LYS A 42 -12.52 -9.86 -4.97
C LYS A 42 -13.35 -11.12 -5.07
N THR A 43 -13.87 -11.36 -6.27
CA THR A 43 -14.19 -12.70 -6.69
C THR A 43 -12.90 -13.49 -6.59
N SER A 44 -12.96 -14.61 -5.87
CA SER A 44 -11.90 -15.62 -5.71
C SER A 44 -10.75 -15.27 -4.75
N ARG A 45 -10.82 -15.84 -3.54
CA ARG A 45 -9.79 -16.65 -2.82
C ARG A 45 -8.28 -16.49 -3.14
N GLU A 46 -7.79 -15.30 -3.47
CA GLU A 46 -6.39 -15.13 -3.88
C GLU A 46 -5.55 -14.45 -2.80
N VAL A 47 -4.45 -15.13 -2.43
CA VAL A 47 -3.41 -14.64 -1.52
C VAL A 47 -3.03 -13.22 -1.93
N PRO A 48 -2.97 -12.25 -1.01
CA PRO A 48 -2.62 -10.88 -1.36
C PRO A 48 -1.26 -10.85 -2.07
N HIS A 49 -1.26 -10.42 -3.34
CA HIS A 49 -0.04 -10.31 -4.10
C HIS A 49 0.91 -9.32 -3.40
N LYS A 50 2.14 -9.77 -3.15
CA LYS A 50 3.15 -8.99 -2.45
C LYS A 50 4.27 -8.61 -3.40
N ILE A 51 4.57 -7.32 -3.47
CA ILE A 51 5.75 -6.80 -4.16
C ILE A 51 6.97 -6.94 -3.26
N SER A 52 8.06 -7.48 -3.78
CA SER A 52 9.33 -7.57 -3.08
C SER A 52 10.51 -7.21 -3.96
N LYS A 53 11.63 -6.89 -3.32
CA LYS A 53 12.84 -6.41 -4.00
C LYS A 53 13.69 -7.59 -4.42
N ILE A 54 14.18 -7.57 -5.65
CA ILE A 54 15.09 -8.59 -6.15
C ILE A 54 16.42 -8.51 -5.38
N THR A 55 16.78 -9.60 -4.70
CA THR A 55 18.04 -9.73 -3.94
C THR A 55 19.12 -10.49 -4.71
N GLU A 56 18.75 -11.19 -5.79
CA GLU A 56 19.67 -11.98 -6.58
C GLU A 56 20.73 -11.11 -7.26
N ARG A 57 22.00 -11.53 -7.16
CA ARG A 57 23.15 -10.87 -7.79
C ARG A 57 23.78 -11.75 -8.87
N ASN A 58 24.36 -11.11 -9.87
CA ASN A 58 25.20 -11.74 -10.89
C ASN A 58 26.60 -12.05 -10.35
N SER A 59 27.38 -12.84 -11.10
CA SER A 59 28.80 -13.15 -10.79
C SER A 59 29.67 -11.89 -10.63
N LYS A 60 29.29 -10.78 -11.26
CA LYS A 60 29.94 -9.47 -11.15
C LYS A 60 29.44 -8.62 -9.96
N GLY A 61 28.61 -9.17 -9.06
CA GLY A 61 28.05 -8.46 -7.89
C GLY A 61 26.84 -7.56 -8.17
N ASN A 62 26.45 -7.37 -9.44
CA ASN A 62 25.31 -6.52 -9.82
C ASN A 62 23.95 -7.20 -9.57
N ILE A 63 22.93 -6.46 -9.15
CA ILE A 63 21.57 -6.97 -8.95
C ILE A 63 20.96 -7.42 -10.29
N LYS A 64 20.39 -8.63 -10.33
CA LYS A 64 19.68 -9.20 -11.48
C LYS A 64 18.31 -8.54 -11.65
N ARG A 65 18.27 -7.34 -12.24
CA ARG A 65 17.01 -6.67 -12.56
C ARG A 65 16.20 -7.49 -13.57
N LYS A 66 14.89 -7.51 -13.40
CA LYS A 66 13.94 -8.14 -14.34
C LYS A 66 13.25 -7.06 -15.16
N MET A 67 12.93 -7.34 -16.42
CA MET A 67 12.12 -6.41 -17.23
C MET A 67 10.68 -6.35 -16.69
N CYS A 68 10.10 -5.15 -16.65
CA CYS A 68 8.70 -4.97 -16.35
C CYS A 68 7.82 -5.57 -17.46
N ARG A 69 7.05 -6.63 -17.14
CA ARG A 69 6.17 -7.29 -18.12
C ARG A 69 5.10 -6.35 -18.68
N MET A 70 4.50 -5.52 -17.83
CA MET A 70 3.46 -4.59 -18.24
C MET A 70 3.99 -3.50 -19.16
N CYS A 71 5.09 -2.81 -18.80
CA CYS A 71 5.68 -1.80 -19.68
C CYS A 71 6.04 -2.36 -21.07
N SER A 72 6.56 -3.60 -21.11
CA SER A 72 6.87 -4.25 -22.37
C SER A 72 5.61 -4.59 -23.18
N LYS A 73 4.50 -4.93 -22.52
CA LYS A 73 3.25 -5.35 -23.19
C LYS A 73 2.39 -4.15 -23.61
N SER A 74 2.12 -3.22 -22.70
CA SER A 74 1.22 -2.08 -22.93
C SER A 74 1.91 -0.94 -23.68
N GLN A 75 3.11 -0.56 -23.23
CA GLN A 75 3.82 0.61 -23.75
C GLN A 75 4.88 0.26 -24.79
N LYS A 76 5.19 -1.03 -24.99
CA LYS A 76 6.32 -1.51 -25.82
C LYS A 76 7.67 -0.91 -25.41
N ILE A 77 7.82 -0.53 -24.14
CA ILE A 77 9.03 0.07 -23.57
C ILE A 77 9.75 -0.96 -22.72
N ARG A 78 11.07 -1.06 -22.91
CA ARG A 78 11.94 -1.83 -22.02
C ARG A 78 12.26 -1.01 -20.76
N ARG A 79 11.56 -1.30 -19.67
CA ARG A 79 11.84 -0.76 -18.33
C ARG A 79 12.37 -1.86 -17.42
N ASP A 80 13.56 -1.67 -16.86
CA ASP A 80 14.10 -2.57 -15.85
C ASP A 80 13.44 -2.30 -14.50
N SER A 81 13.03 -3.36 -13.82
CA SER A 81 12.41 -3.33 -12.50
C SER A 81 13.32 -3.97 -11.47
N MET A 82 13.42 -3.33 -10.31
CA MET A 82 14.08 -3.88 -9.12
C MET A 82 13.13 -4.69 -8.25
N TRP A 83 11.87 -4.79 -8.66
CA TRP A 83 10.77 -5.37 -7.90
C TRP A 83 10.15 -6.52 -8.67
N HIS A 84 9.69 -7.54 -7.94
CA HIS A 84 8.93 -8.64 -8.49
C HIS A 84 7.76 -9.00 -7.58
N CYS A 85 6.75 -9.67 -8.15
CA CYS A 85 5.71 -10.28 -7.34
C CYS A 85 6.22 -11.62 -6.77
N GLU A 86 6.08 -11.83 -5.46
CA GLU A 86 6.51 -13.08 -4.79
C GLU A 86 5.49 -14.21 -4.91
N THR A 87 4.22 -13.85 -5.02
CA THR A 87 3.10 -14.81 -4.97
C THR A 87 2.79 -15.43 -6.33
N CYS A 88 3.21 -14.80 -7.44
CA CYS A 88 3.07 -15.40 -8.76
C CYS A 88 4.14 -16.47 -9.02
N ILE A 89 3.74 -17.57 -9.66
CA ILE A 89 4.62 -18.70 -10.05
C ILE A 89 5.86 -18.21 -10.81
N ASP A 90 5.66 -17.33 -11.79
CA ASP A 90 6.71 -16.79 -12.66
C ASP A 90 7.60 -15.73 -12.00
N LYS A 91 7.22 -15.24 -10.81
CA LYS A 91 7.82 -14.08 -10.15
C LYS A 91 8.08 -12.93 -11.15
N PRO A 92 7.03 -12.38 -11.78
CA PRO A 92 7.16 -11.40 -12.84
C PRO A 92 7.83 -10.13 -12.31
N GLY A 93 8.73 -9.56 -13.10
CA GLY A 93 9.26 -8.22 -12.86
C GLY A 93 8.17 -7.19 -13.16
N LEU A 94 7.89 -6.31 -12.20
CA LEU A 94 6.87 -5.28 -12.31
C LEU A 94 7.39 -3.96 -11.75
N CYS A 95 7.05 -2.86 -12.43
CA CYS A 95 7.26 -1.53 -11.89
C CYS A 95 6.23 -1.25 -10.78
N PHE A 96 6.49 -0.32 -9.86
CA PHE A 96 5.56 -0.01 -8.77
C PHE A 96 4.18 0.43 -9.31
N GLU A 97 4.17 1.30 -10.33
CA GLU A 97 2.94 1.78 -10.99
C GLU A 97 2.18 0.63 -11.69
N CYS A 98 2.92 -0.31 -12.25
CA CYS A 98 2.40 -1.41 -13.06
C CYS A 98 1.89 -2.60 -12.23
N PHE A 99 2.19 -2.62 -10.93
CA PHE A 99 1.90 -3.75 -10.06
C PHE A 99 0.40 -3.94 -9.91
N ASP A 100 -0.32 -2.87 -9.59
CA ASP A 100 -1.76 -2.90 -9.42
C ASP A 100 -2.46 -3.23 -10.75
N GLU A 101 -2.08 -2.60 -11.85
CA GLU A 101 -2.66 -2.87 -13.18
C GLU A 101 -2.51 -4.33 -13.60
N PHE A 102 -1.36 -4.94 -13.31
CA PHE A 102 -1.11 -6.35 -13.61
C PHE A 102 -2.02 -7.28 -12.80
N HIS A 103 -2.26 -6.96 -11.53
CA HIS A 103 -3.09 -7.78 -10.64
C HIS A 103 -4.59 -7.45 -10.69
N LEU A 104 -4.98 -6.36 -11.34
CA LEU A 104 -6.38 -6.02 -11.63
C LEU A 104 -6.89 -6.63 -12.94
N SER A 105 -5.98 -7.06 -13.82
CA SER A 105 -6.29 -7.65 -15.13
C SER A 105 -6.11 -9.18 -15.18
N ILE A 106 -5.82 -9.79 -14.03
CA ILE A 106 -5.82 -11.24 -13.79
C ILE A 106 -7.17 -11.59 -13.16
#